data_AF-A0A1G8TT58-F1
#
_entry.id   AF-A0A1G8TT58-F1
#
_cell.length_a   1.000
_cell.length_b   1.000
_cell.length_c   1.000
_cell.angle_alpha   90.00
_cell.angle_beta   90.00
_cell.angle_gamma   90.00
#
_symmetry.space_group_name_H-M   'P 1'
#
loop_
_entity.id
_entity.type
_entity.pdbx_description
1 polymer ?
#
loop_
_entity_poly.entity_id
_entity_poly.type
_entity_poly.pdbx_seq_one_letter_code
_entity_poly.pdbx_strand_id
1 'polypeptide(L)'
;MEVIKRPPVVVLLNFLIASVMFLMNAPEYTLFYYINSVFYIVFFYLFVALLMWVIRGKFFDGVTYSFRRFYSKVSKQRDYLEEWKEKPLPSDTINHSWLRMFFFHGSLMLIAMLLLLAIYYV
;
A
#
# COMPACT_ATOMS: atom_id res chain seq x y z
N MET A 1 -12.59 -6.57 -15.60
CA MET A 1 -12.13 -6.76 -14.20
C MET A 1 -11.82 -8.21 -13.83
N GLU A 2 -11.67 -9.15 -14.79
CA GLU A 2 -11.36 -10.56 -14.47
C GLU A 2 -9.85 -10.85 -14.33
N VAL A 3 -9.00 -10.03 -14.97
CA VAL A 3 -7.54 -10.19 -14.96
C VAL A 3 -6.95 -10.06 -13.56
N ILE A 4 -7.54 -9.21 -12.71
CA ILE A 4 -7.11 -8.97 -11.32
C ILE A 4 -7.36 -10.19 -10.43
N LYS A 5 -8.26 -11.12 -10.81
CA LYS A 5 -8.54 -12.32 -10.03
C LYS A 5 -7.50 -13.44 -10.22
N ARG A 6 -6.56 -13.30 -11.17
CA ARG A 6 -5.54 -14.31 -11.44
C ARG A 6 -4.19 -13.84 -10.89
N PRO A 7 -3.76 -14.34 -9.71
CA PRO A 7 -2.48 -13.97 -9.10
C PRO A 7 -1.26 -13.96 -10.04
N PRO A 8 -1.04 -14.98 -10.91
CA PRO A 8 0.16 -15.01 -11.74
C PRO A 8 0.15 -13.94 -12.85
N VAL A 9 -1.01 -13.53 -13.34
CA VAL A 9 -1.11 -12.53 -14.42
C VAL A 9 -0.71 -11.16 -13.90
N VAL A 10 -1.15 -10.80 -12.69
CA VAL A 10 -0.78 -9.55 -12.03
C VAL A 10 0.72 -9.52 -11.73
N VAL A 11 1.29 -10.63 -11.26
CA VAL A 11 2.74 -10.73 -11.01
C VAL A 11 3.52 -10.55 -12.31
N LEU A 12 3.13 -11.24 -13.38
CA LEU A 12 3.77 -11.11 -14.68
C LEU A 12 3.69 -9.68 -15.22
N LEU A 13 2.54 -9.03 -15.05
CA LEU A 13 2.37 -7.62 -15.42
C LEU A 13 3.32 -6.72 -14.62
N ASN A 14 3.47 -6.95 -13.31
CA ASN A 14 4.41 -6.17 -12.50
C ASN A 14 5.86 -6.40 -12.92
N PHE A 15 6.26 -7.63 -13.27
CA PHE A 15 7.59 -7.88 -13.84
C PHE A 15 7.79 -7.20 -15.19
N LEU A 16 6.75 -7.15 -16.03
CA LEU A 16 6.79 -6.43 -17.30
C LEU A 16 6.99 -4.92 -17.07
N ILE A 17 6.24 -4.34 -16.11
CA ILE A 17 6.43 -2.94 -15.69
C ILE A 17 7.86 -2.72 -15.16
N ALA A 18 8.38 -3.63 -14.33
CA ALA A 18 9.74 -3.57 -13.81
C ALA A 18 10.77 -3.56 -14.94
N SER A 19 10.59 -4.43 -15.93
CA SER A 19 11.44 -4.52 -17.12
C SER A 19 11.39 -3.25 -17.95
N VAL A 20 10.21 -2.65 -18.15
CA VAL A 20 10.08 -1.36 -18.84
C VAL A 20 10.80 -0.26 -18.06
N MET A 21 10.59 -0.17 -16.75
CA MET A 21 11.27 0.82 -15.88
C MET A 21 12.79 0.66 -15.93
N PHE A 22 13.26 -0.58 -15.88
CA PHE A 22 14.68 -0.93 -16.00
C PHE A 22 15.24 -0.47 -17.36
N LEU A 23 14.58 -0.82 -18.47
CA LEU A 23 15.06 -0.46 -19.80
C LEU A 23 15.12 1.07 -20.02
N MET A 24 14.23 1.82 -19.38
CA MET A 24 14.18 3.28 -19.54
C MET A 24 15.15 4.05 -18.64
N ASN A 25 15.44 3.54 -17.42
CA ASN A 25 16.12 4.31 -16.38
C ASN A 25 17.44 3.69 -15.90
N ALA A 26 17.77 2.46 -16.30
CA ALA A 26 18.99 1.82 -15.83
C ALA A 26 20.24 2.52 -16.39
N PRO A 27 21.19 2.96 -15.53
CA PRO A 27 22.48 3.47 -15.98
C PRO A 27 23.28 2.41 -16.75
N GLU A 28 23.18 1.16 -16.29
CA GLU A 28 23.81 0.01 -16.94
C GLU A 28 22.85 -1.18 -16.93
N TYR A 29 22.94 -2.02 -17.95
CA TYR A 29 22.08 -3.20 -18.08
C TYR A 29 22.61 -4.39 -17.25
N THR A 30 22.69 -4.20 -15.93
CA THR A 30 23.12 -5.23 -14.99
C THR A 30 21.95 -5.76 -14.18
N LEU A 31 22.10 -6.99 -13.66
CA LEU A 31 21.09 -7.61 -12.79
C LEU A 31 20.80 -6.76 -11.55
N PHE A 32 21.79 -6.02 -11.05
CA PHE A 32 21.65 -5.09 -9.93
C PHE A 32 20.60 -3.99 -10.19
N TYR A 33 20.67 -3.31 -11.35
CA TYR A 33 19.70 -2.26 -11.68
C TYR A 33 18.31 -2.83 -11.99
N TYR A 34 18.23 -4.08 -12.47
CA TYR A 34 16.95 -4.78 -12.62
C TYR A 34 16.31 -5.07 -11.26
N ILE A 35 17.09 -5.58 -10.30
CA ILE A 35 16.65 -5.81 -8.92
C ILE A 35 16.15 -4.50 -8.30
N ASN A 36 16.84 -3.38 -8.52
CA ASN A 36 16.38 -2.07 -8.05
C ASN A 36 15.03 -1.66 -8.66
N SER A 37 14.81 -1.95 -9.94
CA SER A 37 13.54 -1.66 -10.61
C SER A 37 12.39 -2.50 -10.02
N VAL A 38 12.63 -3.79 -9.76
CA VAL A 38 11.67 -4.67 -9.05
C VAL A 38 11.43 -4.17 -7.63
N PHE A 39 12.49 -3.72 -6.93
CA PHE A 39 12.41 -3.19 -5.57
C PHE A 39 11.46 -1.99 -5.47
N TYR A 40 11.50 -1.04 -6.41
CA TYR A 40 10.58 0.11 -6.37
C TYR A 40 9.11 -0.31 -6.46
N ILE A 41 8.80 -1.34 -7.24
CA ILE A 41 7.44 -1.89 -7.34
C ILE A 41 7.05 -2.59 -6.03
N VAL A 42 7.93 -3.44 -5.49
CA VAL A 42 7.72 -4.10 -4.19
C VAL A 42 7.49 -3.05 -3.09
N PHE A 43 8.33 -2.02 -3.05
CA PHE A 43 8.22 -0.92 -2.10
C PHE A 43 6.86 -0.23 -2.21
N PHE A 44 6.39 0.08 -3.42
CA PHE A 44 5.06 0.66 -3.61
C PHE A 44 3.95 -0.22 -3.02
N TYR A 45 3.93 -1.52 -3.34
CA TYR A 45 2.90 -2.43 -2.80
C TYR A 45 2.96 -2.50 -1.28
N LEU A 46 4.14 -2.71 -0.70
CA LEU A 46 4.30 -2.84 0.75
C LEU A 46 3.99 -1.53 1.47
N PHE A 47 4.41 -0.39 0.93
CA PHE A 47 4.13 0.92 1.50
C PHE A 47 2.63 1.18 1.58
N VAL A 48 1.91 0.99 0.46
CA VAL A 48 0.45 1.16 0.43
C VAL A 48 -0.26 0.13 1.32
N ALA A 49 0.20 -1.12 1.32
CA ALA A 49 -0.33 -2.18 2.18
C ALA A 49 -0.20 -1.82 3.67
N LEU A 50 1.00 -1.42 4.11
CA LEU A 50 1.27 -1.03 5.49
C LEU A 50 0.50 0.22 5.89
N LEU A 51 0.41 1.22 5.01
CA LEU A 51 -0.38 2.42 5.26
C LEU A 51 -1.86 2.08 5.48
N MET A 52 -2.44 1.26 4.60
CA MET A 52 -3.82 0.77 4.77
C MET A 52 -3.98 -0.07 6.04
N TRP A 53 -2.98 -0.88 6.42
CA TRP A 53 -3.00 -1.65 7.67
C TRP A 53 -3.08 -0.72 8.88
N VAL A 54 -2.24 0.32 8.94
CA VAL A 54 -2.22 1.27 10.07
C VAL A 54 -3.53 2.05 10.15
N ILE A 55 -4.06 2.51 9.01
CA ILE A 55 -5.36 3.20 8.95
C ILE A 55 -6.47 2.30 9.48
N ARG A 56 -6.50 1.04 9.04
CA ARG A 56 -7.49 0.07 9.50
C ARG A 56 -7.31 -0.32 10.97
N GLY A 57 -6.09 -0.27 11.52
CA GLY A 57 -5.77 -0.62 12.89
C GLY A 57 -6.40 0.29 13.97
N LYS A 58 -7.33 1.17 13.60
CA LYS A 58 -8.03 2.14 14.47
C LYS A 58 -7.12 3.15 15.17
N PHE A 59 -5.83 3.19 14.80
CA PHE A 59 -4.89 4.20 15.29
C PHE A 59 -5.42 5.61 14.97
N PHE A 60 -5.78 5.84 13.71
CA PHE A 60 -6.34 7.11 13.26
C PHE A 60 -7.76 7.38 13.77
N ASP A 61 -8.53 6.34 14.12
CA ASP A 61 -9.83 6.51 14.77
C ASP A 61 -9.66 7.11 16.17
N GLY A 62 -8.68 6.63 16.94
CA GLY A 62 -8.36 7.19 18.26
C GLY A 62 -7.92 8.66 18.18
N VAL A 63 -7.11 9.00 17.18
CA VAL A 63 -6.72 10.39 16.89
C VAL A 63 -7.96 11.23 16.55
N THR A 64 -8.78 10.75 15.60
CA THR A 64 -9.99 11.44 15.15
C THR A 64 -10.97 11.65 16.31
N TYR A 65 -11.18 10.62 17.14
CA TYR A 65 -12.03 10.70 18.32
C TYR A 65 -11.53 11.75 19.33
N SER A 66 -10.22 11.81 19.55
CA SER A 66 -9.61 12.78 20.46
C SER A 66 -9.84 14.22 19.99
N PHE A 67 -9.63 14.49 18.70
CA PHE A 67 -9.92 15.80 18.10
C PHE A 67 -11.41 16.14 18.14
N ARG A 68 -12.30 15.21 17.77
CA ARG A 68 -13.77 15.40 17.84
C ARG A 68 -14.20 15.75 19.27
N ARG A 69 -13.68 15.03 20.27
CA ARG A 69 -13.98 15.27 21.69
C ARG A 69 -13.43 16.61 22.18
N PHE A 70 -12.20 16.97 21.81
CA PHE A 70 -11.62 18.26 22.18
C PHE A 70 -12.44 19.42 21.59
N TYR A 71 -12.72 19.37 20.29
CA TYR A 71 -13.50 20.40 19.62
C TYR A 71 -14.93 20.51 20.20
N SER A 72 -15.55 19.38 20.56
CA SER A 72 -16.88 19.39 21.21
C SER A 72 -16.93 20.08 22.57
N LYS A 73 -15.81 20.13 23.29
CA LYS A 73 -15.72 20.80 24.60
C LYS A 73 -15.37 22.29 24.47
N VAL A 74 -14.66 22.67 23.40
CA VAL A 74 -14.14 24.02 23.21
C VAL A 74 -15.06 24.86 22.31
N SER A 75 -15.78 24.24 21.38
CA SER A 75 -16.69 24.93 20.46
C SER A 75 -17.99 25.36 21.15
N LYS A 76 -18.40 26.61 20.94
CA LYS A 76 -19.73 27.13 21.31
C LYS A 76 -20.82 26.75 20.31
N GLN A 77 -20.46 26.29 19.11
CA GLN A 77 -21.40 25.87 18.06
C GLN A 77 -21.58 24.34 18.10
N ARG A 78 -22.67 23.91 18.72
CA ARG A 78 -23.00 22.48 18.88
C ARG A 78 -23.52 21.82 17.60
N ASP A 79 -24.14 22.59 16.70
CA ASP A 79 -24.83 22.08 15.52
C ASP A 79 -23.89 21.36 14.55
N TYR A 80 -22.72 21.95 14.28
CA TYR A 80 -21.71 21.33 13.41
C TYR A 80 -21.16 20.01 13.96
N LEU A 81 -21.28 19.72 15.26
CA LEU A 81 -20.76 18.48 15.85
C LEU A 81 -21.63 17.26 15.55
N GLU A 82 -22.92 17.45 15.25
CA GLU A 82 -23.82 16.35 14.88
C GLU A 82 -23.44 15.77 13.51
N GLU A 83 -23.06 16.62 12.55
CA GLU A 83 -22.52 16.19 11.24
C GLU A 83 -21.26 15.30 11.37
N TRP A 84 -20.41 15.52 12.38
CA TRP A 84 -19.21 14.69 12.56
C TRP A 84 -19.52 13.30 13.10
N LYS A 85 -20.67 13.08 13.75
CA LYS A 85 -21.06 11.74 14.23
C LYS A 85 -21.39 10.81 13.07
N GLU A 86 -21.96 11.33 12.00
CA GLU A 86 -22.40 10.52 10.85
C GLU A 86 -21.25 10.21 9.87
N LYS A 87 -20.11 10.91 9.97
CA LYS A 87 -18.96 10.66 9.11
C LYS A 87 -18.23 9.37 9.49
N PRO A 88 -17.97 8.47 8.52
CA PRO A 88 -17.27 7.22 8.76
C PRO A 88 -15.88 7.46 9.35
N LEU A 89 -15.43 6.54 10.18
CA LEU A 89 -14.09 6.62 10.75
C LEU A 89 -13.05 6.26 9.69
N PRO A 90 -11.79 6.76 9.81
CA PRO A 90 -10.71 6.40 8.90
C PRO A 90 -10.58 4.89 8.69
N SER A 91 -10.76 4.07 9.73
CA SER A 91 -10.70 2.60 9.61
C SER A 91 -11.80 2.00 8.73
N ASP A 92 -12.98 2.62 8.67
CA ASP A 92 -14.12 2.18 7.87
C ASP A 92 -13.94 2.51 6.37
N THR A 93 -13.03 3.43 6.05
CA THR A 93 -12.75 3.82 4.65
C THR A 93 -11.91 2.79 3.88
N ILE A 94 -11.24 1.87 4.58
CA ILE A 94 -10.34 0.89 3.98
C ILE A 94 -11.06 -0.43 3.70
N ASN A 95 -11.16 -0.79 2.43
CA ASN A 95 -11.75 -2.07 2.02
C ASN A 95 -10.79 -3.24 2.30
N HIS A 96 -11.31 -4.27 2.99
CA HIS A 96 -10.55 -5.47 3.33
C HIS A 96 -9.96 -6.18 2.10
N SER A 97 -10.70 -6.27 1.01
CA SER A 97 -10.27 -6.97 -0.20
C SER A 97 -9.04 -6.29 -0.81
N TRP A 98 -9.01 -4.96 -0.80
CA TRP A 98 -7.90 -4.17 -1.32
C TRP A 98 -6.64 -4.34 -0.45
N LEU A 99 -6.77 -4.25 0.87
CA LEU A 99 -5.66 -4.51 1.80
C LEU A 99 -5.03 -5.89 1.53
N ARG A 100 -5.87 -6.93 1.45
CA ARG A 100 -5.40 -8.30 1.22
C ARG A 100 -4.71 -8.46 -0.14
N MET A 101 -5.27 -7.83 -1.17
CA MET A 101 -4.67 -7.82 -2.52
C MET A 101 -3.28 -7.20 -2.51
N PHE A 102 -3.13 -5.99 -1.94
CA PHE A 102 -1.84 -5.30 -1.86
C PHE A 102 -0.81 -6.08 -1.04
N PHE A 103 -1.21 -6.65 0.10
CA PHE A 103 -0.32 -7.49 0.91
C PHE A 103 0.13 -8.75 0.16
N PHE A 104 -0.79 -9.44 -0.50
CA PHE A 104 -0.49 -10.69 -1.18
C PHE A 104 0.44 -10.47 -2.39
N HIS A 105 0.16 -9.46 -3.22
CA HIS A 105 1.03 -9.15 -4.35
C HIS A 105 2.37 -8.58 -3.89
N GLY A 106 2.38 -7.72 -2.87
CA GLY A 106 3.59 -7.18 -2.28
C GLY A 106 4.50 -8.26 -1.69
N SER A 107 3.95 -9.20 -0.93
CA SER A 107 4.73 -10.29 -0.33
C SER A 107 5.27 -11.27 -1.38
N LEU A 108 4.47 -11.60 -2.40
CA LEU A 108 4.91 -12.48 -3.47
C LEU A 108 6.03 -11.85 -4.32
N MET A 109 5.90 -10.56 -4.66
CA MET A 109 6.95 -9.83 -5.37
C MET A 109 8.20 -9.64 -4.49
N LEU A 110 8.03 -9.46 -3.17
CA LEU A 110 9.15 -9.40 -2.23
C LEU A 110 9.94 -10.71 -2.23
N ILE A 111 9.27 -11.86 -2.13
CA ILE A 111 9.94 -13.17 -2.19
C ILE A 111 10.71 -13.31 -3.50
N ALA A 112 10.09 -12.96 -4.63
CA ALA A 112 10.75 -13.04 -5.92
C ALA A 112 11.97 -12.10 -6.03
N MET A 113 11.88 -10.88 -5.50
CA MET A 113 13.00 -9.94 -5.45
C MET A 113 14.13 -10.45 -4.54
N LEU A 114 13.81 -11.03 -3.39
CA LEU A 114 14.80 -11.65 -2.49
C LEU A 114 15.50 -12.85 -3.14
N LEU A 115 14.78 -13.65 -3.95
CA LEU A 115 15.39 -14.72 -4.73
C LEU A 115 16.36 -14.18 -5.78
N LEU A 116 15.98 -13.12 -6.51
CA LEU A 116 16.89 -12.46 -7.47
C LEU A 116 18.13 -11.90 -6.76
N LEU A 117 17.94 -11.31 -5.58
CA LEU A 117 19.03 -10.80 -4.76
C LEU A 117 19.96 -11.92 -4.30
N ALA A 118 19.42 -13.05 -3.86
CA ALA A 118 20.21 -14.22 -3.50
C ALA A 118 21.03 -14.74 -4.70
N ILE A 119 20.42 -14.82 -5.88
CA ILE A 119 21.12 -15.22 -7.13
C ILE A 119 22.23 -14.22 -7.49
N TYR A 120 22.03 -12.93 -7.26
CA TYR A 120 23.04 -11.91 -7.56
C TYR A 120 24.29 -12.01 -6.67
N TYR A 121 24.15 -12.50 -5.44
CA TYR A 121 25.25 -12.59 -4.46
C TYR A 121 25.90 -13.98 -4.37
N VAL A 122 25.38 -14.98 -5.08
CA VAL A 122 25.98 -16.33 -5.21
C VAL A 122 26.87 -16.37 -6.44
#